data_AF-A0A947FIC2-F1
#
_entry.id   AF-A0A947FIC2-F1
#
_cell.length_a   1.000
_cell.length_b   1.000
_cell.length_c   1.000
_cell.angle_alpha   90.00
_cell.angle_beta   90.00
_cell.angle_gamma   90.00
#
_symmetry.space_group_name_H-M   'P 1'
#
loop_
_entity.id
_entity.type
_entity.pdbx_description
1 polymer ?
#
loop_
_entity_poly.entity_id
_entity_poly.type
_entity_poly.pdbx_seq_one_letter_code
_entity_poly.pdbx_strand_id
1 'polypeptide(L)'
;MSNRTPLLALACLLAVFGVAGWWLDQPGNEALAEPEDSFGSPEISLAKFEKLETLAATACQCEFENGREKETDCWAAYQQERGDIQTLASATACYPISTMSDCFTVEGSDQCVDMGYSVVGHGVTVCSVEQARAIEQTWMSASQRVEDDLGRDHPEFSNRSDSAAEQAVGELLARIKRGEAIAIASSTNGCAG
;
A
#
# COMPACT_ATOMS: atom_id res chain seq x y z
N MET A 1 -67.14 8.19 15.19
CA MET A 1 -67.07 6.92 14.43
C MET A 1 -66.16 7.11 13.23
N SER A 2 -64.94 6.56 13.25
CA SER A 2 -64.29 6.02 12.05
C SER A 2 -63.08 5.21 12.50
N ASN A 3 -63.26 3.90 12.41
CA ASN A 3 -62.33 2.86 12.83
C ASN A 3 -61.45 2.54 11.60
N ARG A 4 -60.19 3.01 11.58
CA ARG A 4 -59.25 2.78 10.46
C ARG A 4 -57.84 2.48 10.99
N THR A 5 -57.74 1.41 11.78
CA THR A 5 -56.45 0.90 12.26
C THR A 5 -56.45 -0.64 12.28
N PRO A 6 -56.47 -1.31 11.12
CA PRO A 6 -55.86 -2.64 11.11
C PRO A 6 -55.09 -3.03 9.83
N LEU A 7 -54.87 -2.13 8.86
CA LEU A 7 -54.25 -2.53 7.58
C LEU A 7 -52.73 -2.36 7.51
N LEU A 8 -52.13 -1.50 8.33
CA LEU A 8 -50.67 -1.27 8.30
C LEU A 8 -49.85 -2.31 9.08
N ALA A 9 -50.44 -2.97 10.08
CA ALA A 9 -49.72 -3.96 10.88
C ALA A 9 -49.48 -5.30 10.14
N LEU A 10 -50.34 -5.64 9.16
CA LEU A 10 -50.19 -6.90 8.41
C LEU A 10 -49.07 -6.86 7.36
N ALA A 11 -48.73 -5.68 6.83
CA ALA A 11 -47.71 -5.52 5.81
C ALA A 11 -46.27 -5.68 6.37
N CYS A 12 -46.02 -5.27 7.61
CA CYS A 12 -44.69 -5.41 8.23
C CYS A 12 -44.35 -6.87 8.58
N LEU A 13 -45.35 -7.71 8.88
CA LEU A 13 -45.10 -9.12 9.24
C LEU A 13 -44.72 -9.99 8.03
N LEU A 14 -45.21 -9.69 6.82
CA LEU A 14 -44.86 -10.46 5.62
C LEU A 14 -43.46 -10.14 5.06
N ALA A 15 -42.89 -8.97 5.37
CA ALA A 15 -41.54 -8.61 4.93
C ALA A 15 -40.43 -9.33 5.74
N VAL A 16 -40.71 -9.72 7.00
CA VAL A 16 -39.71 -10.37 7.86
C VAL A 16 -39.54 -11.86 7.52
N PHE A 17 -40.59 -12.54 7.04
CA PHE A 17 -40.52 -13.98 6.72
C PHE A 17 -40.04 -14.29 5.29
N GLY A 18 -39.98 -13.29 4.39
CA GLY A 18 -39.51 -13.50 3.01
C GLY A 18 -37.99 -13.63 2.84
N VAL A 19 -37.19 -13.17 3.81
CA VAL A 19 -35.72 -13.10 3.68
C VAL A 19 -35.00 -14.25 4.39
N ALA A 20 -35.70 -14.98 5.28
CA ALA A 20 -35.10 -16.08 6.05
C ALA A 20 -34.93 -17.40 5.27
N GLY A 21 -35.56 -17.53 4.09
CA GLY A 21 -35.56 -18.78 3.31
C GLY A 21 -34.37 -19.00 2.35
N TRP A 22 -33.50 -18.00 2.15
CA TRP A 22 -32.42 -18.06 1.16
C TRP A 22 -31.04 -18.43 1.73
N TRP A 23 -30.93 -18.69 3.03
CA TRP A 23 -29.63 -18.94 3.69
C TRP A 23 -29.33 -20.41 4.03
N LEU A 24 -30.25 -21.34 3.80
CA LEU A 24 -30.14 -22.72 4.33
C LEU A 24 -29.80 -23.80 3.30
N ASP A 25 -29.53 -23.45 2.04
CA ASP A 25 -29.21 -24.43 1.00
C ASP A 25 -28.03 -23.95 0.14
N GLN A 26 -26.89 -23.66 0.79
CA GLN A 26 -25.61 -23.71 0.08
C GLN A 26 -25.09 -25.15 0.17
N PRO A 27 -25.25 -25.95 -0.89
CA PRO A 27 -24.66 -27.28 -0.94
C PRO A 27 -23.15 -27.15 -0.76
N GLY A 28 -22.62 -27.94 0.18
CA GLY A 28 -21.22 -28.35 0.32
C GLY A 28 -20.15 -27.34 -0.10
N ASN A 29 -19.38 -26.88 0.89
CA ASN A 29 -17.98 -26.52 0.71
C ASN A 29 -17.22 -27.74 0.13
N GLU A 30 -17.43 -28.05 -1.14
CA GLU A 30 -16.41 -28.67 -1.96
C GLU A 30 -15.27 -27.65 -1.91
N ALA A 31 -14.24 -28.00 -1.14
CA ALA A 31 -12.97 -27.29 -1.17
C ALA A 31 -12.63 -27.13 -2.65
N LEU A 32 -12.82 -25.91 -3.17
CA LEU A 32 -12.39 -25.53 -4.49
C LEU A 32 -10.90 -25.82 -4.48
N ALA A 33 -10.52 -26.95 -5.07
CA ALA A 33 -9.13 -27.22 -5.38
C ALA A 33 -8.72 -26.05 -6.24
N GLU A 34 -8.00 -25.11 -5.64
CA GLU A 34 -7.45 -23.98 -6.35
C GLU A 34 -6.65 -24.59 -7.50
N PRO A 35 -7.02 -24.32 -8.76
CA PRO A 35 -6.27 -24.88 -9.87
C PRO A 35 -4.82 -24.46 -9.69
N GLU A 36 -3.93 -25.45 -9.49
CA GLU A 36 -2.48 -25.27 -9.48
C GLU A 36 -1.96 -24.93 -10.89
N ASP A 37 -2.71 -24.11 -11.65
CA ASP A 37 -2.10 -23.31 -12.69
C ASP A 37 -1.22 -22.31 -11.95
N SER A 38 0.00 -22.77 -11.68
CA SER A 38 1.13 -21.95 -11.31
C SER A 38 1.17 -20.80 -12.30
N PHE A 39 0.61 -19.66 -11.91
CA PHE A 39 0.84 -18.36 -12.54
C PHE A 39 2.28 -17.99 -12.24
N GLY A 40 3.21 -18.77 -12.78
CA GLY A 40 4.63 -18.52 -12.69
C GLY A 40 4.88 -17.13 -13.24
N SER A 41 5.62 -16.32 -12.48
CA SER A 41 6.03 -15.01 -12.97
C SER A 41 6.72 -15.21 -14.33
N PRO A 42 6.46 -14.35 -15.31
CA PRO A 42 7.05 -14.46 -16.63
C PRO A 42 8.58 -14.42 -16.51
N GLU A 43 9.24 -15.39 -17.16
CA GLU A 43 10.70 -15.50 -17.15
C GLU A 43 11.32 -14.42 -18.05
N ILE A 44 12.25 -13.64 -17.50
CA ILE A 44 13.03 -12.65 -18.23
C ILE A 44 14.53 -12.90 -18.06
N SER A 45 15.33 -12.40 -18.99
CA SER A 45 16.79 -12.46 -18.88
C SER A 45 17.31 -11.49 -17.81
N LEU A 46 18.45 -11.81 -17.20
CA LEU A 46 19.13 -10.93 -16.25
C LEU A 46 19.37 -9.52 -16.82
N ALA A 47 19.84 -9.43 -18.06
CA ALA A 47 20.07 -8.15 -18.73
C ALA A 47 18.79 -7.31 -18.89
N LYS A 48 17.62 -7.95 -19.07
CA LYS A 48 16.35 -7.23 -19.11
C LYS A 48 15.93 -6.77 -17.71
N PHE A 49 16.12 -7.60 -16.70
CA PHE A 49 15.87 -7.26 -15.29
C PHE A 49 16.69 -6.03 -14.85
N GLU A 50 18.02 -6.05 -15.04
CA GLU A 50 18.91 -4.93 -14.69
C GLU A 50 18.52 -3.61 -15.40
N LYS A 51 18.06 -3.72 -16.65
CA LYS A 51 17.55 -2.58 -17.41
C LYS A 51 16.24 -2.04 -16.82
N LEU A 52 15.32 -2.92 -16.43
CA LEU A 52 14.08 -2.53 -15.76
C LEU A 52 14.36 -1.86 -14.41
N GLU A 53 15.30 -2.36 -13.61
CA GLU A 53 15.72 -1.71 -12.35
C GLU A 53 16.23 -0.29 -12.59
N THR A 54 17.11 -0.11 -13.57
CA THR A 54 17.65 1.21 -13.91
C THR A 54 16.54 2.18 -14.37
N LEU A 55 15.61 1.69 -15.20
CA LEU A 55 14.47 2.47 -15.67
C LEU A 55 13.50 2.81 -14.54
N ALA A 56 13.24 1.89 -13.61
CA ALA A 56 12.38 2.12 -12.46
C ALA A 56 12.95 3.18 -11.52
N ALA A 57 14.24 3.10 -11.19
CA ALA A 57 14.91 4.10 -10.38
C ALA A 57 14.86 5.50 -11.03
N THR A 58 15.07 5.56 -12.35
CA THR A 58 14.98 6.81 -13.12
C THR A 58 13.55 7.36 -13.15
N ALA A 59 12.56 6.50 -13.38
CA ALA A 59 11.15 6.88 -13.44
C ALA A 59 10.65 7.37 -12.08
N CYS A 60 10.99 6.68 -11.00
CA CYS A 60 10.67 7.12 -9.64
C CYS A 60 11.26 8.50 -9.36
N GLN A 61 12.54 8.73 -9.66
CA GLN A 61 13.17 10.02 -9.42
C GLN A 61 12.48 11.14 -10.21
N CYS A 62 12.11 10.87 -11.47
CA CYS A 62 11.32 11.80 -12.29
C CYS A 62 9.98 12.13 -11.63
N GLU A 63 9.23 11.13 -11.14
CA GLU A 63 7.95 11.34 -10.46
C GLU A 63 8.13 12.11 -9.14
N PHE A 64 9.16 11.81 -8.36
CA PHE A 64 9.45 12.51 -7.11
C PHE A 64 9.70 14.01 -7.33
N GLU A 65 10.43 14.36 -8.38
CA GLU A 65 10.75 15.74 -8.73
C GLU A 65 9.56 16.48 -9.34
N ASN A 66 8.83 15.83 -10.25
CA ASN A 66 7.81 16.46 -11.08
C ASN A 66 6.38 16.27 -10.58
N GLY A 67 6.17 15.43 -9.56
CA GLY A 67 4.85 15.08 -9.05
C GLY A 67 4.13 13.99 -9.84
N ARG A 68 3.06 13.46 -9.24
CA ARG A 68 2.26 12.34 -9.77
C ARG A 68 1.49 12.70 -11.04
N GLU A 69 1.24 13.98 -11.30
CA GLU A 69 0.68 14.45 -12.56
C GLU A 69 1.56 14.12 -13.77
N LYS A 70 2.85 13.83 -13.56
CA LYS A 70 3.81 13.39 -14.56
C LYS A 70 4.10 11.90 -14.53
N GLU A 71 3.39 11.12 -13.72
CA GLU A 71 3.59 9.67 -13.56
C GLU A 71 3.65 8.95 -14.93
N THR A 72 2.68 9.19 -15.82
CA THR A 72 2.67 8.56 -17.15
C THR A 72 3.91 8.89 -17.99
N ASP A 73 4.37 10.15 -17.98
CA ASP A 73 5.54 10.57 -18.76
C ASP A 73 6.83 9.98 -18.16
N CYS A 74 6.95 9.99 -16.82
CA CYS A 74 8.11 9.49 -16.08
C CYS A 74 8.28 7.97 -16.24
N TRP A 75 7.17 7.22 -16.23
CA TRP A 75 7.18 5.76 -16.32
C TRP A 75 7.16 5.22 -17.76
N ALA A 76 7.03 6.06 -18.78
CA ALA A 76 6.84 5.62 -20.16
C ALA A 76 7.94 4.65 -20.67
N ALA A 77 9.21 4.96 -20.40
CA ALA A 77 10.33 4.11 -20.82
C ALA A 77 10.35 2.76 -20.10
N TYR A 78 10.05 2.75 -18.80
CA TYR A 78 9.90 1.52 -18.02
C TYR A 78 8.76 0.66 -18.57
N GLN A 79 7.59 1.25 -18.81
CA GLN A 79 6.42 0.55 -19.35
C GLN A 79 6.67 -0.01 -20.74
N GLN A 80 7.37 0.74 -21.60
CA GLN A 80 7.78 0.28 -22.92
C GLN A 80 8.72 -0.93 -22.84
N GLU A 81 9.70 -0.91 -21.95
CA GLU A 81 10.64 -2.03 -21.78
C GLU A 81 9.96 -3.26 -21.16
N ARG A 82 9.08 -3.02 -20.17
CA ARG A 82 8.28 -4.08 -19.54
C ARG A 82 7.39 -4.75 -20.58
N GLY A 83 6.71 -3.98 -21.41
CA GLY A 83 5.74 -4.49 -22.39
C GLY A 83 4.51 -5.09 -21.70
N ASP A 84 3.93 -6.12 -22.31
CA ASP A 84 2.72 -6.81 -21.81
C ASP A 84 3.01 -7.90 -20.77
N ILE A 85 4.20 -7.89 -20.17
CA ILE A 85 4.60 -8.85 -19.16
C ILE A 85 3.70 -8.64 -17.92
N GLN A 86 2.84 -9.63 -17.64
CA GLN A 86 2.01 -9.60 -16.44
C GLN A 86 2.89 -9.80 -15.21
N THR A 87 3.02 -8.77 -14.40
CA THR A 87 3.74 -8.84 -13.13
C THR A 87 2.78 -9.20 -12.01
N LEU A 88 3.28 -9.96 -11.03
CA LEU A 88 2.64 -10.00 -9.73
C LEU A 88 2.96 -8.67 -9.07
N ALA A 89 2.04 -7.70 -9.20
CA ALA A 89 2.16 -6.45 -8.48
C ALA A 89 2.14 -6.77 -6.99
N SER A 90 3.30 -6.60 -6.35
CA SER A 90 3.42 -6.78 -4.91
C SER A 90 3.41 -5.41 -4.26
N ALA A 91 2.51 -5.26 -3.28
CA ALA A 91 2.45 -4.08 -2.45
C ALA A 91 2.50 -4.51 -0.99
N THR A 92 3.48 -4.01 -0.25
CA THR A 92 3.49 -4.17 1.21
C THR A 92 2.52 -3.14 1.79
N ALA A 93 1.46 -3.60 2.46
CA ALA A 93 0.45 -2.71 3.07
C ALA A 93 0.91 -2.23 4.45
N CYS A 94 2.10 -1.63 4.50
CA CYS A 94 2.67 -1.14 5.74
C CYS A 94 2.43 0.36 5.90
N TYR A 95 2.31 0.80 7.15
CA TYR A 95 2.11 2.19 7.49
C TYR A 95 3.37 2.71 8.20
N PRO A 96 3.96 3.85 7.80
CA PRO A 96 3.48 4.80 6.79
C PRO A 96 3.99 4.54 5.36
N ILE A 97 4.79 3.50 5.14
CA ILE A 97 5.40 3.20 3.84
C ILE A 97 4.77 1.97 3.19
N SER A 98 4.34 2.12 1.95
CA SER A 98 3.96 1.01 1.08
C SER A 98 4.95 0.88 -0.07
N THR A 99 5.62 -0.27 -0.17
CA THR A 99 6.53 -0.56 -1.30
C THR A 99 5.71 -0.98 -2.50
N MET A 100 6.04 -0.48 -3.68
CA MET A 100 5.51 -0.96 -4.95
C MET A 100 6.62 -1.69 -5.69
N SER A 101 6.40 -2.96 -6.04
CA SER A 101 7.40 -3.74 -6.79
C SER A 101 6.76 -4.62 -7.86
N ASP A 102 7.45 -4.72 -9.00
CA ASP A 102 7.12 -5.63 -10.10
C ASP A 102 8.04 -6.85 -10.02
N CYS A 103 7.48 -8.04 -9.80
CA CYS A 103 8.25 -9.28 -9.67
C CYS A 103 8.27 -10.10 -10.96
N PHE A 104 9.43 -10.68 -11.27
CA PHE A 104 9.73 -11.48 -12.45
C PHE A 104 10.51 -12.73 -12.06
N THR A 105 10.41 -13.80 -12.84
CA THR A 105 11.34 -14.93 -12.69
C THR A 105 12.60 -14.64 -13.51
N VAL A 106 13.76 -14.66 -12.86
CA VAL A 106 15.09 -14.45 -13.46
C VAL A 106 15.94 -15.66 -13.10
N GLU A 107 16.38 -16.40 -14.12
CA GLU A 107 17.21 -17.61 -13.96
C GLU A 107 16.64 -18.64 -12.97
N GLY A 108 15.31 -18.79 -12.95
CA GLY A 108 14.60 -19.72 -12.07
C GLY A 108 14.40 -19.23 -10.62
N SER A 109 14.67 -17.95 -10.35
CA SER A 109 14.40 -17.30 -9.05
C SER A 109 13.49 -16.08 -9.23
N ASP A 110 12.56 -15.87 -8.31
CA ASP A 110 11.75 -14.64 -8.34
C ASP A 110 12.56 -13.46 -7.81
N GLN A 111 12.62 -12.40 -8.61
CA GLN A 111 13.28 -11.14 -8.28
C GLN A 111 12.32 -9.99 -8.56
N CYS A 112 12.35 -8.97 -7.70
CA CYS A 112 11.43 -7.84 -7.78
C CYS A 112 12.19 -6.56 -8.08
N VAL A 113 11.66 -5.78 -9.02
CA VAL A 113 12.10 -4.43 -9.30
C VAL A 113 11.31 -3.48 -8.41
N ASP A 114 11.99 -2.84 -7.47
CA ASP A 114 11.39 -1.80 -6.64
C ASP A 114 11.08 -0.57 -7.49
N MET A 115 9.80 -0.22 -7.55
CA MET A 115 9.29 0.93 -8.28
C MET A 115 9.28 2.20 -7.41
N GLY A 116 9.35 2.05 -6.10
CA GLY A 116 9.41 3.13 -5.13
C GLY A 116 8.66 2.80 -3.84
N TYR A 117 8.72 3.74 -2.91
CA TYR A 117 8.13 3.63 -1.59
C TYR A 117 7.09 4.76 -1.41
N SER A 118 5.82 4.42 -1.57
CA SER A 118 4.71 5.35 -1.39
C SER A 118 4.54 5.69 0.09
N VAL A 119 4.49 6.98 0.40
CA VAL A 119 4.25 7.50 1.74
C VAL A 119 2.76 7.74 1.93
N VAL A 120 2.12 6.85 2.69
CA VAL A 120 0.68 6.89 2.99
C VAL A 120 0.34 8.21 3.69
N GLY A 121 -0.77 8.84 3.29
CA GLY A 121 -1.20 10.14 3.81
C GLY A 121 -0.53 11.36 3.16
N HIS A 122 0.60 11.18 2.48
CA HIS A 122 1.33 12.30 1.85
C HIS A 122 1.24 12.34 0.32
N GLY A 123 0.87 11.23 -0.33
CA GLY A 123 0.75 11.18 -1.79
C GLY A 123 2.08 11.39 -2.53
N VAL A 124 3.19 11.07 -1.87
CA VAL A 124 4.56 11.19 -2.39
C VAL A 124 5.19 9.80 -2.42
N THR A 125 5.95 9.51 -3.47
CA THR A 125 6.77 8.30 -3.60
C THR A 125 8.24 8.67 -3.41
N VAL A 126 8.96 8.01 -2.50
CA VAL A 126 10.43 8.15 -2.37
C VAL A 126 11.14 6.98 -3.06
N CYS A 127 12.36 7.22 -3.53
CA CYS A 127 13.01 6.33 -4.50
C CYS A 127 14.17 5.51 -3.94
N SER A 128 14.46 5.64 -2.65
CA SER A 128 15.52 4.89 -2.00
C SER A 128 15.02 4.24 -0.71
N VAL A 129 15.53 3.05 -0.42
CA VAL A 129 15.22 2.31 0.81
C VAL A 129 15.66 3.11 2.05
N GLU A 130 16.74 3.88 1.96
CA GLU A 130 17.23 4.73 3.04
C GLU A 130 16.25 5.87 3.36
N GLN A 131 15.65 6.48 2.33
CA GLN A 131 14.61 7.49 2.51
C GLN A 131 13.37 6.88 3.18
N ALA A 132 12.94 5.70 2.72
CA ALA A 132 11.82 4.98 3.31
C ALA A 132 12.07 4.61 4.79
N ARG A 133 13.25 4.07 5.11
CA ARG A 133 13.68 3.77 6.50
C ARG A 133 13.71 5.03 7.37
N ALA A 134 14.20 6.15 6.85
CA ALA A 134 14.22 7.41 7.57
C ALA A 134 12.79 7.92 7.88
N ILE A 135 11.85 7.71 6.96
CA ILE A 135 10.43 8.04 7.16
C ILE A 135 9.80 7.16 8.24
N GLU A 136 9.99 5.83 8.17
CA GLU A 136 9.50 4.91 9.19
C GLU A 136 10.05 5.25 10.58
N GLN A 137 11.36 5.52 10.67
CA GLN A 137 11.99 5.92 11.93
C GLN A 137 11.42 7.24 12.46
N THR A 138 11.18 8.20 11.57
CA THR A 138 10.62 9.51 11.93
C THR A 138 9.19 9.37 12.45
N TRP A 139 8.38 8.55 11.79
CA TRP A 139 7.04 8.20 12.23
C TRP A 139 7.06 7.57 13.62
N MET A 140 7.79 6.46 13.79
CA MET A 140 7.89 5.75 15.07
C MET A 140 8.40 6.65 16.20
N SER A 141 9.41 7.50 15.93
CA SER A 141 9.97 8.42 16.92
C SER A 141 8.97 9.49 17.35
N ALA A 142 8.13 9.98 16.43
CA ALA A 142 7.10 10.96 16.76
C ALA A 142 5.97 10.31 17.58
N SER A 143 5.50 9.13 17.20
CA SER A 143 4.51 8.36 17.97
C SER A 143 5.02 8.02 19.37
N GLN A 144 6.27 7.57 19.51
CA GLN A 144 6.86 7.24 20.81
C GLN A 144 6.90 8.46 21.74
N ARG A 145 7.21 9.66 21.24
CA ARG A 145 7.19 10.87 22.07
C ARG A 145 5.80 11.18 22.62
N VAL A 146 4.74 10.91 21.86
CA VAL A 146 3.35 11.08 22.33
C VAL A 146 3.00 9.98 23.34
N GLU A 147 3.49 8.76 23.14
CA GLU A 147 3.34 7.66 24.11
C GLU A 147 4.01 8.01 25.44
N ASP A 148 5.21 8.58 25.41
CA ASP A 148 5.96 8.98 26.61
C ASP A 148 5.26 10.13 27.37
N ASP A 149 4.56 11.03 26.66
CA ASP A 149 3.83 12.18 27.23
C ASP A 149 2.49 11.76 27.87
N LEU A 150 1.72 10.92 27.18
CA LEU A 150 0.33 10.63 27.55
C LEU A 150 0.11 9.22 28.10
N GLY A 151 0.96 8.27 27.72
CA GLY A 151 0.70 6.84 27.84
C GLY A 151 -0.20 6.31 26.71
N ARG A 152 0.02 5.05 26.32
CA ARG A 152 -0.72 4.39 25.22
C ARG A 152 -2.22 4.24 25.48
N ASP A 153 -2.62 4.13 26.75
CA ASP A 153 -4.02 3.96 27.16
C ASP A 153 -4.81 5.28 27.18
N HIS A 154 -4.16 6.42 26.92
CA HIS A 154 -4.83 7.72 26.93
C HIS A 154 -5.82 7.83 25.76
N PRO A 155 -7.06 8.34 25.96
CA PRO A 155 -8.07 8.38 24.91
C PRO A 155 -7.69 9.24 23.69
N GLU A 156 -6.77 10.19 23.87
CA GLU A 156 -6.25 11.04 22.79
C GLU A 156 -4.97 10.49 22.13
N PHE A 157 -4.41 9.37 22.63
CA PHE A 157 -3.12 8.86 22.18
C PHE A 157 -3.08 8.65 20.67
N SER A 158 -4.05 7.91 20.11
CA SER A 158 -4.08 7.60 18.66
C SER A 158 -4.06 8.88 17.82
N ASN A 159 -5.04 9.77 18.01
CA ASN A 159 -5.17 10.99 17.20
C ASN A 159 -3.94 11.91 17.33
N ARG A 160 -3.39 12.06 18.55
CA ARG A 160 -2.21 12.91 18.76
C ARG A 160 -0.94 12.27 18.22
N SER A 161 -0.80 10.95 18.33
CA SER A 161 0.31 10.18 17.79
C SER A 161 0.34 10.28 16.27
N ASP A 162 -0.79 10.01 15.61
CA ASP A 162 -0.89 10.03 14.15
C ASP A 162 -0.64 11.45 13.62
N SER A 163 -1.26 12.47 14.21
CA SER A 163 -1.05 13.86 13.80
C SER A 163 0.40 14.32 13.99
N ALA A 164 1.05 13.95 15.10
CA ALA A 164 2.45 14.30 15.34
C ALA A 164 3.39 13.58 14.37
N ALA A 165 3.08 12.33 14.03
CA ALA A 165 3.87 11.54 13.11
C ALA A 165 3.71 11.99 11.65
N GLU A 166 2.49 12.28 11.19
CA GLU A 166 2.22 12.89 9.88
C GLU A 166 2.95 14.23 9.73
N GLN A 167 2.91 15.09 10.75
CA GLN A 167 3.65 16.35 10.72
C GLN A 167 5.16 16.11 10.57
N ALA A 168 5.74 15.23 11.38
CA ALA A 168 7.17 14.94 11.36
C ALA A 168 7.63 14.34 10.02
N VAL A 169 6.82 13.45 9.43
CA VAL A 169 7.09 12.89 8.10
C VAL A 169 6.99 13.97 7.02
N GLY A 170 5.98 14.84 7.08
CA GLY A 170 5.85 15.97 6.15
C GLY A 170 7.06 16.91 6.18
N GLU A 171 7.58 17.21 7.38
CA GLU A 171 8.79 18.01 7.54
C GLU A 171 10.03 17.30 6.95
N LEU A 172 10.18 15.99 7.18
CA LEU A 172 11.26 15.20 6.59
C LEU A 172 11.17 15.17 5.05
N LEU A 173 10.00 14.92 4.48
CA LEU A 173 9.79 14.91 3.03
C LEU A 173 10.17 16.24 2.39
N ALA A 174 9.83 17.36 3.03
CA ALA A 174 10.22 18.68 2.56
C ALA A 174 11.75 18.86 2.54
N ARG A 175 12.47 18.27 3.51
CA ARG A 175 13.94 18.27 3.55
C ARG A 175 14.55 17.40 2.46
N ILE A 176 14.00 16.19 2.25
CA ILE A 176 14.42 15.28 1.18
C ILE A 176 14.26 15.97 -0.19
N LYS A 177 13.11 16.63 -0.42
CA LYS A 177 12.86 17.37 -1.68
C LYS A 177 13.84 18.53 -1.90
N ARG A 178 14.40 19.12 -0.84
CA ARG A 178 15.46 20.14 -0.93
C ARG A 178 16.87 19.56 -1.09
N GLY A 179 17.02 18.23 -1.11
CA GLY A 179 18.33 17.57 -1.18
C GLY A 179 19.14 17.69 0.11
N GLU A 180 18.51 17.93 1.25
CA GLU A 180 19.21 17.96 2.53
C GLU A 180 19.69 16.57 2.93
N ALA A 181 20.86 16.50 3.57
CA ALA A 181 21.33 15.26 4.17
C ALA A 181 20.35 14.79 5.26
N ILE A 182 19.90 13.54 5.14
CA ILE A 182 19.04 12.88 6.13
C ILE A 182 19.88 11.90 6.95
N ALA A 183 19.57 11.79 8.24
CA ALA A 183 20.14 10.74 9.08
C ALA A 183 19.49 9.42 8.65
N ILE A 184 20.31 8.46 8.24
CA ILE A 184 19.84 7.16 7.76
C ILE A 184 19.92 6.18 8.92
N ALA A 185 18.79 5.59 9.31
CA ALA A 185 18.78 4.45 10.20
C ALA A 185 19.41 3.25 9.47
N SER A 186 20.35 2.55 10.12
CA SER A 186 20.97 1.34 9.57
C SER A 186 19.97 0.20 9.36
N SER A 187 18.86 0.21 10.10
CA SER A 187 17.72 -0.70 9.94
C SER A 187 16.49 -0.14 10.65
N THR A 188 15.32 -0.54 10.18
CA THR A 188 14.04 -0.40 10.88
C THR A 188 13.44 -1.79 11.02
N ASN A 189 12.57 -2.02 12.01
CA ASN A 189 11.75 -3.24 12.05
C ASN A 189 10.49 -3.11 11.16
N GLY A 190 10.51 -2.14 10.24
CA GLY A 190 9.40 -1.81 9.35
C GLY A 190 9.51 -2.55 8.02
N CYS A 191 8.75 -2.10 7.03
CA CYS A 191 8.67 -2.74 5.72
C CYS A 191 9.70 -2.22 4.72
N ALA A 192 10.44 -1.17 5.09
CA ALA A 192 11.70 -0.83 4.43
C ALA A 192 12.92 -1.53 5.07
N GLY A 193 12.70 -2.37 6.08
CA GLY A 193 13.71 -2.98 6.97
C GLY A 193 14.41 -4.20 6.42
#